data_AF-A0A7C7H8Y3-F1
#
_entry.id   AF-A0A7C7H8Y3-F1
#
_cell.length_a   1.000
_cell.length_b   1.000
_cell.length_c   1.000
_cell.angle_alpha   90.00
_cell.angle_beta   90.00
_cell.angle_gamma   90.00
#
_symmetry.space_group_name_H-M   'P 1'
#
loop_
_entity.id
_entity.type
_entity.pdbx_description
1 polymer ?
#
loop_
_entity_poly.entity_id
_entity_poly.type
_entity_poly.pdbx_seq_one_letter_code
_entity_poly.pdbx_strand_id
1 'polypeptide(L)'
;PVYFVDAPDFFLAHELAHQWWGQAVGWNNYHEQWLSEGFAQYFASLYARHAQGDDVFRGIMRQMRDWAMQQSDQGPVYLGYRLGHIQGDKRIFRALVYNKGAMVLHMLHRLLGDEVFFRGVRRFYTDRQYQKAGTEDLRLAFEQVSSVSLTRFFDRYIHSTGLPELGFTYRLETAPEEESALVVKLRFEQRTDELYDVPVTVTLHYRTGDSQNVVVSVTERVTEVRVPLAGPLSRVDVNRDFEALARIVDQN
;
A
#
# COMPACT_ATOMS: atom_id res chain seq x y z
N PRO A 1 13.84 -8.86 9.27
CA PRO A 1 13.03 -9.16 8.05
C PRO A 1 12.14 -10.39 8.26
N VAL A 2 11.01 -10.43 7.56
CA VAL A 2 10.17 -11.64 7.44
C VAL A 2 10.81 -12.61 6.45
N TYR A 3 10.81 -13.90 6.76
CA TYR A 3 11.28 -14.96 5.86
C TYR A 3 10.12 -15.44 5.00
N PHE A 4 10.33 -15.50 3.69
CA PHE A 4 9.36 -16.01 2.72
C PHE A 4 9.94 -17.27 2.06
N VAL A 5 9.24 -18.40 2.20
CA VAL A 5 9.69 -19.71 1.68
C VAL A 5 9.92 -19.65 0.17
N ASP A 6 9.04 -18.96 -0.54
CA ASP A 6 9.08 -18.86 -1.99
C ASP A 6 9.99 -17.74 -2.50
N ALA A 7 10.65 -16.99 -1.61
CA ALA A 7 11.57 -15.90 -1.96
C ALA A 7 12.87 -15.99 -1.13
N PRO A 8 13.78 -16.93 -1.43
CA PRO A 8 14.98 -17.18 -0.63
C PRO A 8 15.94 -15.99 -0.61
N ASP A 9 16.00 -15.23 -1.70
CA ASP A 9 16.85 -14.04 -1.82
C ASP A 9 16.25 -12.79 -1.15
N PHE A 10 14.99 -12.87 -0.68
CA PHE A 10 14.31 -11.74 -0.04
C PHE A 10 15.12 -11.17 1.12
N PHE A 11 15.66 -12.05 1.97
CA PHE A 11 16.47 -11.64 3.11
C PHE A 11 17.71 -10.87 2.65
N LEU A 12 18.44 -11.38 1.66
CA LEU A 12 19.63 -10.71 1.14
C LEU A 12 19.26 -9.36 0.51
N ALA A 13 18.18 -9.30 -0.28
CA ALA A 13 17.69 -8.05 -0.86
C ALA A 13 17.31 -7.01 0.21
N HIS A 14 16.72 -7.45 1.32
CA HIS A 14 16.41 -6.60 2.48
C HIS A 14 17.69 -6.02 3.09
N GLU A 15 18.68 -6.86 3.38
CA GLU A 15 19.95 -6.40 3.96
C GLU A 15 20.75 -5.50 3.01
N LEU A 16 20.68 -5.74 1.69
CA LEU A 16 21.27 -4.84 0.69
C LEU A 16 20.54 -3.49 0.63
N ALA A 17 19.21 -3.48 0.72
CA ALA A 17 18.43 -2.23 0.73
C ALA A 17 18.80 -1.32 1.91
N HIS A 18 19.30 -1.89 3.02
CA HIS A 18 19.79 -1.10 4.15
C HIS A 18 20.98 -0.20 3.82
N GLN A 19 21.75 -0.46 2.75
CA GLN A 19 22.81 0.45 2.30
C GLN A 19 22.26 1.87 2.07
N TRP A 20 21.04 1.99 1.55
CA TRP A 20 20.35 3.28 1.40
C TRP A 20 19.54 3.65 2.65
N TRP A 21 18.77 2.70 3.20
CA TRP A 21 17.77 2.97 4.23
C TRP A 21 18.23 2.43 5.59
N GLY A 22 18.62 3.33 6.49
CA GLY A 22 19.20 3.01 7.79
C GLY A 22 20.70 3.30 7.87
N GLN A 23 21.46 3.04 6.80
CA GLN A 23 22.89 3.37 6.74
C GLN A 23 23.15 4.76 6.14
N ALA A 24 22.77 4.99 4.88
CA ALA A 24 22.94 6.30 4.25
C ALA A 24 21.90 7.31 4.78
N VAL A 25 20.62 6.96 4.82
CA VAL A 25 19.57 7.77 5.45
C VAL A 25 19.22 7.15 6.79
N GLY A 26 19.69 7.73 7.89
CA GLY A 26 19.39 7.27 9.25
C GLY A 26 18.02 7.74 9.74
N TRP A 27 17.60 7.27 10.92
CA TRP A 27 16.37 7.73 11.60
C TRP A 27 16.69 8.77 12.68
N ASN A 28 15.88 9.83 12.79
CA ASN A 28 16.15 10.94 13.71
C ASN A 28 15.90 10.60 15.18
N ASN A 29 15.01 9.65 15.45
CA ASN A 29 14.69 9.14 16.78
C ASN A 29 14.09 7.72 16.65
N TYR A 30 13.80 7.06 17.78
CA TYR A 30 13.35 5.66 17.75
C TYR A 30 11.97 5.44 17.08
N HIS A 31 11.12 6.47 17.03
CA HIS A 31 9.82 6.42 16.36
C HIS A 31 9.95 6.25 14.84
N GLU A 32 11.05 6.75 14.28
CA GLU A 32 11.30 6.81 12.83
C GLU A 32 12.02 5.56 12.30
N GLN A 33 12.26 4.55 13.14
CA GLN A 33 12.91 3.31 12.72
C GLN A 33 12.15 2.57 11.60
N TRP A 34 10.84 2.80 11.49
CA TRP A 34 10.04 2.24 10.40
C TRP A 34 10.51 2.71 9.01
N LEU A 35 11.16 3.88 8.91
CA LEU A 35 11.73 4.33 7.63
C LEU A 35 12.83 3.39 7.16
N SER A 36 13.68 2.89 8.06
CA SER A 36 14.72 1.93 7.69
C SER A 36 14.11 0.60 7.28
N GLU A 37 13.31 0.02 8.17
CA GLU A 37 12.81 -1.35 8.00
C GLU A 37 11.69 -1.47 6.98
N GLY A 38 10.78 -0.50 6.94
CA GLY A 38 9.69 -0.45 5.97
C GLY A 38 10.21 -0.29 4.54
N PHE A 39 11.20 0.58 4.31
CA PHE A 39 11.82 0.71 2.99
C PHE A 39 12.59 -0.55 2.61
N ALA A 40 13.46 -1.07 3.48
CA ALA A 40 14.22 -2.28 3.17
C ALA A 40 13.31 -3.46 2.82
N GLN A 41 12.26 -3.65 3.62
CA GLN A 41 11.26 -4.70 3.42
C GLN A 41 10.47 -4.48 2.13
N TYR A 42 10.10 -3.24 1.79
CA TYR A 42 9.36 -2.95 0.55
C TYR A 42 10.21 -3.13 -0.71
N PHE A 43 11.45 -2.63 -0.72
CA PHE A 43 12.36 -2.78 -1.85
C PHE A 43 12.74 -4.26 -2.07
N ALA A 44 12.86 -5.05 -1.01
CA ALA A 44 12.99 -6.50 -1.13
C ALA A 44 11.76 -7.16 -1.78
N SER A 45 10.54 -6.70 -1.47
CA SER A 45 9.31 -7.17 -2.16
C SER A 45 9.33 -6.82 -3.66
N LEU A 46 9.75 -5.61 -4.03
CA LEU A 46 9.89 -5.21 -5.43
C LEU A 46 10.94 -6.06 -6.17
N TYR A 47 12.06 -6.37 -5.52
CA TYR A 47 13.05 -7.28 -6.06
C TYR A 47 12.49 -8.69 -6.26
N ALA A 48 11.78 -9.25 -5.27
CA ALA A 48 11.16 -10.56 -5.37
C ALA A 48 10.16 -10.62 -6.54
N ARG A 49 9.37 -9.56 -6.73
CA ARG A 49 8.49 -9.42 -7.91
C ARG A 49 9.27 -9.49 -9.22
N HIS A 50 10.37 -8.74 -9.31
CA HIS A 50 11.21 -8.72 -10.51
C HIS A 50 11.87 -10.07 -10.80
N ALA A 51 12.42 -10.72 -9.78
CA ALA A 51 13.17 -11.95 -9.91
C ALA A 51 12.29 -13.20 -10.05
N GLN A 52 11.09 -13.21 -9.46
CA GLN A 52 10.28 -14.42 -9.28
C GLN A 52 8.82 -14.28 -9.74
N GLY A 53 8.41 -13.08 -10.14
CA GLY A 53 7.10 -12.82 -10.75
C GLY A 53 5.99 -12.40 -9.78
N ASP A 54 4.84 -12.07 -10.37
CA ASP A 54 3.71 -11.44 -9.67
C ASP A 54 3.03 -12.36 -8.64
N ASP A 55 3.06 -13.68 -8.83
CA ASP A 55 2.43 -14.60 -7.87
C ASP A 55 3.19 -14.67 -6.54
N VAL A 56 4.53 -14.64 -6.59
CA VAL A 56 5.37 -14.55 -5.38
C VAL A 56 5.15 -13.22 -4.69
N PHE A 57 5.13 -12.11 -5.45
CA PHE A 57 4.83 -10.79 -4.90
C PHE A 57 3.46 -10.76 -4.22
N ARG A 58 2.42 -11.30 -4.86
CA ARG A 58 1.06 -11.40 -4.28
C ARG A 58 1.06 -12.17 -2.97
N GLY A 59 1.82 -13.27 -2.88
CA GLY A 59 1.98 -14.06 -1.65
C GLY A 59 2.62 -13.25 -0.51
N ILE A 60 3.67 -12.49 -0.84
CA ILE A 60 4.36 -11.58 0.09
C ILE A 60 3.40 -10.50 0.61
N MET A 61 2.73 -9.80 -0.31
CA MET A 61 1.78 -8.73 0.02
C MET A 61 0.62 -9.24 0.88
N ARG A 62 0.07 -10.42 0.58
CA ARG A 62 -0.94 -11.08 1.41
C ARG A 62 -0.47 -11.27 2.85
N GLN A 63 0.70 -11.89 3.04
CA GLN A 63 1.21 -12.16 4.38
C GLN A 63 1.48 -10.87 5.16
N MET A 64 2.11 -9.87 4.51
CA MET A 64 2.36 -8.57 5.12
C MET A 64 1.06 -7.90 5.55
N ARG A 65 0.10 -7.82 4.63
CA ARG A 65 -1.22 -7.22 4.87
C ARG A 65 -1.93 -7.90 6.03
N ASP A 66 -2.03 -9.23 6.01
CA ASP A 66 -2.79 -9.97 7.02
C ASP A 66 -2.21 -9.76 8.42
N TRP A 67 -0.88 -9.80 8.56
CA TRP A 67 -0.20 -9.55 9.84
C TRP A 67 -0.32 -8.08 10.26
N ALA A 68 -0.15 -7.14 9.34
CA ALA A 68 -0.31 -5.71 9.61
C ALA A 68 -1.73 -5.38 10.08
N MET A 69 -2.75 -5.95 9.45
CA MET A 69 -4.16 -5.75 9.82
C MET A 69 -4.47 -6.39 11.17
N GLN A 70 -3.96 -7.59 11.44
CA GLN A 70 -4.18 -8.29 12.71
C GLN A 70 -3.58 -7.55 13.92
N GLN A 71 -2.46 -6.84 13.74
CA GLN A 71 -1.75 -6.15 14.82
C GLN A 71 -1.97 -4.63 14.84
N SER A 72 -2.82 -4.08 13.96
CA SER A 72 -3.02 -2.62 13.86
C SER A 72 -3.66 -2.00 15.11
N ASP A 73 -4.38 -2.80 15.91
CA ASP A 73 -4.97 -2.39 17.18
C ASP A 73 -3.95 -2.23 18.32
N GLN A 74 -2.75 -2.82 18.17
CA GLN A 74 -1.67 -2.71 19.17
C GLN A 74 -1.10 -1.30 19.25
N GLY A 75 -1.17 -0.54 18.16
CA GLY A 75 -0.70 0.84 18.11
C GLY A 75 -0.23 1.29 16.73
N PRO A 76 0.07 2.59 16.58
CA PRO A 76 0.49 3.17 15.31
C PRO A 76 1.92 2.71 14.95
N VAL A 77 2.26 2.76 13.65
CA VAL A 77 3.61 2.44 13.16
C VAL A 77 4.66 3.29 13.87
N TYR A 78 4.37 4.56 14.11
CA TYR A 78 5.23 5.52 14.81
C TYR A 78 5.61 5.09 16.25
N LEU A 79 4.84 4.19 16.88
CA LEU A 79 5.15 3.61 18.20
C LEU A 79 5.58 2.14 18.12
N GLY A 80 5.64 1.55 16.94
CA GLY A 80 5.82 0.10 16.74
C GLY A 80 7.07 -0.47 17.40
N TYR A 81 8.21 0.25 17.35
CA TYR A 81 9.44 -0.15 18.05
C TYR A 81 9.23 -0.26 19.56
N ARG A 82 8.64 0.79 20.17
CA ARG A 82 8.40 0.84 21.61
C ARG A 82 7.42 -0.25 22.05
N LEU A 83 6.35 -0.47 21.28
CA LEU A 83 5.33 -1.47 21.58
C LEU A 83 5.92 -2.87 21.61
N GLY A 84 6.68 -3.25 20.57
CA GLY A 84 7.34 -4.55 20.54
C GLY A 84 8.40 -4.71 21.63
N HIS A 85 9.11 -3.63 22.00
CA HIS A 85 10.09 -3.67 23.08
C HIS A 85 9.45 -3.82 24.47
N ILE A 86 8.46 -2.99 24.82
CA ILE A 86 7.83 -3.01 26.14
C ILE A 86 7.01 -4.28 26.36
N GLN A 87 6.31 -4.76 25.33
CA GLN A 87 5.53 -6.00 25.45
C GLN A 87 6.40 -7.27 25.34
N GLY A 88 7.69 -7.14 24.99
CA GLY A 88 8.57 -8.27 24.75
C GLY A 88 8.16 -9.13 23.55
N ASP A 89 7.27 -8.62 22.69
CA ASP A 89 6.73 -9.37 21.55
C ASP A 89 7.29 -8.85 20.22
N LYS A 90 8.25 -9.61 19.69
CA LYS A 90 8.86 -9.33 18.38
C LYS A 90 7.86 -9.39 17.22
N ARG A 91 6.69 -10.03 17.39
CA ARG A 91 5.66 -10.11 16.35
C ARG A 91 5.01 -8.75 16.11
N ILE A 92 4.76 -7.98 17.17
CA ILE A 92 4.17 -6.64 17.07
C ILE A 92 5.14 -5.70 16.36
N PHE A 93 6.41 -5.74 16.77
CA PHE A 93 7.46 -4.97 16.09
C PHE A 93 7.53 -5.29 14.59
N ARG A 94 7.57 -6.58 14.23
CA ARG A 94 7.58 -7.01 12.82
C ARG A 94 6.33 -6.59 12.07
N ALA A 95 5.15 -6.78 12.65
CA ALA A 95 3.88 -6.46 11.99
C ALA A 95 3.70 -4.96 11.75
N LEU A 96 4.05 -4.11 12.73
CA LEU A 96 3.87 -2.67 12.62
C LEU A 96 5.01 -1.98 11.86
N VAL A 97 6.27 -2.28 12.20
CA VAL A 97 7.43 -1.55 11.68
C VAL A 97 7.85 -2.05 10.31
N TYR A 98 7.84 -3.38 10.09
CA TYR A 98 8.24 -3.96 8.80
C TYR A 98 7.03 -4.08 7.87
N ASN A 99 6.02 -4.87 8.25
CA ASN A 99 4.93 -5.23 7.34
C ASN A 99 4.01 -4.05 7.05
N LYS A 100 3.47 -3.38 8.09
CA LYS A 100 2.62 -2.21 7.89
C LYS A 100 3.42 -1.06 7.27
N GLY A 101 4.65 -0.81 7.70
CA GLY A 101 5.54 0.17 7.06
C GLY A 101 5.73 -0.08 5.55
N ALA A 102 6.04 -1.30 5.14
CA ALA A 102 6.18 -1.67 3.73
C ALA A 102 4.86 -1.56 2.94
N MET A 103 3.74 -2.00 3.53
CA MET A 103 2.41 -1.87 2.93
C MET A 103 2.02 -0.40 2.73
N VAL A 104 2.39 0.50 3.64
CA VAL A 104 2.14 1.93 3.52
C VAL A 104 2.95 2.54 2.38
N LEU A 105 4.22 2.17 2.24
CA LEU A 105 5.03 2.59 1.08
C LEU A 105 4.46 2.05 -0.23
N HIS A 106 3.97 0.81 -0.23
CA HIS A 106 3.33 0.23 -1.40
C HIS A 106 2.03 0.94 -1.78
N MET A 107 1.14 1.21 -0.82
CA MET A 107 -0.06 2.00 -1.09
C MET A 107 0.28 3.41 -1.58
N LEU A 108 1.32 4.05 -1.02
CA LEU A 108 1.79 5.33 -1.53
C LEU A 108 2.26 5.23 -3.00
N HIS A 109 2.96 4.15 -3.35
CA HIS A 109 3.35 3.85 -4.74
C HIS A 109 2.13 3.71 -5.65
N ARG A 110 1.11 2.95 -5.22
CA ARG A 110 -0.12 2.76 -5.98
C ARG A 110 -0.94 4.03 -6.14
N LEU A 111 -0.97 4.88 -5.12
CA LEU A 111 -1.72 6.13 -5.13
C LEU A 111 -1.11 7.17 -6.08
N LEU A 112 0.23 7.23 -6.15
CA LEU A 112 0.95 8.22 -6.93
C LEU A 112 1.37 7.74 -8.32
N GLY A 113 1.46 6.43 -8.52
CA GLY A 113 2.02 5.80 -9.71
C GLY A 113 3.54 5.79 -9.73
N ASP A 114 4.10 4.95 -10.60
CA ASP A 114 5.52 4.61 -10.65
C ASP A 114 6.43 5.83 -10.80
N GLU A 115 6.15 6.72 -11.75
CA GLU A 115 7.01 7.86 -12.04
C GLU A 115 7.14 8.81 -10.84
N VAL A 116 6.00 9.20 -10.27
CA VAL A 116 5.93 10.14 -9.14
C VAL A 116 6.54 9.49 -7.90
N PHE A 117 6.25 8.21 -7.64
CA PHE A 117 6.78 7.51 -6.49
C PHE A 117 8.31 7.42 -6.52
N PHE A 118 8.90 6.93 -7.61
CA PHE A 118 10.36 6.78 -7.69
C PHE A 118 11.08 8.15 -7.74
N ARG A 119 10.46 9.18 -8.30
CA ARG A 119 10.97 10.56 -8.17
C ARG A 119 10.94 11.04 -6.71
N GLY A 120 9.88 10.76 -5.96
CA GLY A 120 9.78 11.04 -4.52
C GLY A 120 10.85 10.32 -3.70
N VAL A 121 11.08 9.03 -3.96
CA VAL A 121 12.15 8.25 -3.31
C VAL A 121 13.52 8.86 -3.57
N ARG A 122 13.85 9.18 -4.84
CA ARG A 122 15.13 9.81 -5.21
C ARG A 122 15.30 11.17 -4.56
N ARG A 123 14.23 11.95 -4.47
CA ARG A 123 14.25 13.25 -3.80
C ARG A 123 14.54 13.10 -2.32
N PHE A 124 13.79 12.23 -1.63
CA PHE A 124 14.00 11.95 -0.20
C PHE A 124 15.43 11.49 0.08
N TYR A 125 15.95 10.55 -0.71
CA TYR A 125 17.34 10.12 -0.61
C TYR A 125 18.33 11.26 -0.82
N THR A 126 18.15 12.06 -1.88
CA THR A 126 19.07 13.16 -2.20
C THR A 126 19.13 14.19 -1.08
N ASP A 127 17.97 14.54 -0.52
CA ASP A 127 17.84 15.56 0.51
C ASP A 127 18.39 15.08 1.88
N ARG A 128 18.32 13.77 2.17
CA ARG A 128 18.61 13.20 3.51
C ARG A 128 19.77 12.21 3.59
N GLN A 129 20.43 11.89 2.47
CA GLN A 129 21.63 11.04 2.50
C GLN A 129 22.68 11.61 3.46
N TYR A 130 23.29 10.72 4.24
CA TYR A 130 24.23 10.99 5.32
C TYR A 130 23.68 11.83 6.49
N GLN A 131 22.35 11.88 6.61
CA GLN A 131 21.65 12.58 7.68
C GLN A 131 20.61 11.65 8.31
N LYS A 132 20.08 12.09 9.45
CA LYS A 132 18.93 11.43 10.08
C LYS A 132 17.64 12.05 9.56
N ALA A 133 16.64 11.26 9.23
CA ALA A 133 15.34 11.71 8.72
C ALA A 133 14.18 11.26 9.62
N GLY A 134 13.04 11.93 9.48
CA GLY A 134 11.76 11.51 10.03
C GLY A 134 10.67 11.41 8.98
N THR A 135 9.50 10.94 9.41
CA THR A 135 8.31 10.73 8.56
C THR A 135 7.91 12.00 7.82
N GLU A 136 8.09 13.14 8.47
CA GLU A 136 7.79 14.46 7.88
C GLU A 136 8.73 14.82 6.71
N ASP A 137 10.01 14.47 6.81
CA ASP A 137 10.97 14.69 5.71
C ASP A 137 10.60 13.86 4.48
N LEU A 138 10.14 12.63 4.71
CA LEU A 138 9.63 11.75 3.67
C LEU A 138 8.36 12.34 3.02
N ARG A 139 7.38 12.73 3.84
CA ARG A 139 6.12 13.34 3.38
C ARG A 139 6.42 14.55 2.49
N LEU A 140 7.22 15.49 2.98
CA LEU A 140 7.57 16.71 2.25
C LEU A 140 8.31 16.43 0.93
N ALA A 141 9.22 15.46 0.89
CA ALA A 141 9.91 15.09 -0.34
C ALA A 141 8.94 14.55 -1.41
N PHE A 142 7.94 13.77 -1.00
CA PHE A 142 6.92 13.25 -1.90
C PHE A 142 5.93 14.33 -2.36
N GLU A 143 5.46 15.19 -1.45
CA GLU A 143 4.55 16.29 -1.79
C GLU A 143 5.18 17.30 -2.77
N GLN A 144 6.49 17.55 -2.66
CA GLN A 144 7.19 18.41 -3.62
C GLN A 144 7.22 17.83 -5.03
N VAL A 145 7.15 16.51 -5.18
CA VAL A 145 7.15 15.84 -6.48
C VAL A 145 5.73 15.66 -7.00
N SER A 146 4.78 15.30 -6.13
CA SER A 146 3.40 14.98 -6.51
C SER A 146 2.48 16.20 -6.59
N SER A 147 2.84 17.31 -5.93
CA SER A 147 1.99 18.50 -5.78
C SER A 147 0.62 18.23 -5.13
N VAL A 148 0.48 17.12 -4.40
CA VAL A 148 -0.71 16.80 -3.60
C VAL A 148 -0.34 16.69 -2.14
N SER A 149 -1.25 17.06 -1.24
CA SER A 149 -1.03 16.83 0.19
C SER A 149 -1.19 15.36 0.54
N LEU A 150 -0.24 14.83 1.29
CA LEU A 150 -0.19 13.48 1.82
C LEU A 150 -0.38 13.45 3.35
N THR A 151 -0.74 14.58 3.97
CA THR A 151 -0.95 14.68 5.43
C THR A 151 -1.96 13.64 5.92
N ARG A 152 -3.13 13.55 5.30
CA ARG A 152 -4.15 12.55 5.67
C ARG A 152 -3.62 11.12 5.54
N PHE A 153 -2.91 10.81 4.47
CA PHE A 153 -2.33 9.49 4.25
C PHE A 153 -1.37 9.10 5.39
N PHE A 154 -0.39 9.94 5.71
CA PHE A 154 0.57 9.66 6.79
C PHE A 154 -0.08 9.66 8.18
N ASP A 155 -1.01 10.56 8.45
CA ASP A 155 -1.73 10.60 9.73
C ASP A 155 -2.55 9.35 9.97
N ARG A 156 -3.23 8.85 8.94
CA ARG A 156 -4.04 7.64 9.04
C ARG A 156 -3.19 6.38 9.16
N TYR A 157 -2.11 6.27 8.38
CA TYR A 157 -1.40 5.01 8.25
C TYR A 157 -0.13 4.88 9.11
N ILE A 158 0.52 5.98 9.47
CA ILE A 158 1.73 5.99 10.31
C ILE A 158 1.41 6.42 11.74
N HIS A 159 0.60 7.45 11.93
CA HIS A 159 0.33 8.05 13.24
C HIS A 159 -0.92 7.48 13.95
N SER A 160 -1.80 6.78 13.23
CA SER A 160 -3.04 6.22 13.78
C SER A 160 -3.09 4.68 13.72
N THR A 161 -4.02 4.09 14.47
CA THR A 161 -4.24 2.63 14.55
C THR A 161 -5.31 2.14 13.59
N GLY A 162 -6.25 3.01 13.20
CA GLY A 162 -7.43 2.65 12.44
C GLY A 162 -7.13 2.05 11.06
N LEU A 163 -8.09 1.29 10.56
CA LEU A 163 -8.11 0.74 9.20
C LEU A 163 -9.45 1.13 8.56
N PRO A 164 -9.46 1.49 7.27
CA PRO A 164 -10.69 1.78 6.56
C PRO A 164 -11.56 0.52 6.41
N GLU A 165 -12.87 0.71 6.56
CA GLU A 165 -13.89 -0.26 6.18
C GLU A 165 -14.61 0.26 4.94
N LEU A 166 -14.60 -0.50 3.86
CA LEU A 166 -15.14 -0.11 2.56
C LEU A 166 -16.32 -1.01 2.20
N GLY A 167 -17.46 -0.41 1.87
CA GLY A 167 -18.51 -1.09 1.11
C GLY A 167 -18.20 -1.01 -0.38
N PHE A 168 -18.30 -2.13 -1.10
CA PHE A 168 -18.08 -2.21 -2.54
C PHE A 168 -19.31 -2.73 -3.27
N THR A 169 -19.73 -2.01 -4.31
CA THR A 169 -20.74 -2.46 -5.28
C THR A 169 -20.30 -2.16 -6.71
N TYR A 170 -20.81 -2.91 -7.67
CA TYR A 170 -20.70 -2.62 -9.09
C TYR A 170 -22.01 -2.87 -9.82
N ARG A 171 -22.22 -2.16 -10.92
CA ARG A 171 -23.33 -2.43 -11.84
C ARG A 171 -22.96 -2.10 -13.27
N LEU A 172 -23.58 -2.80 -14.21
CA LEU A 172 -23.46 -2.49 -15.63
C LEU A 172 -24.38 -1.30 -15.96
N GLU A 173 -23.87 -0.35 -16.72
CA GLU A 173 -24.62 0.79 -17.26
C GLU A 173 -24.27 0.97 -18.74
N THR A 174 -25.15 1.62 -19.49
CA THR A 174 -24.81 2.15 -20.82
C THR A 174 -23.87 3.35 -20.66
N ALA A 175 -22.90 3.47 -21.55
CA ALA A 175 -21.98 4.61 -21.58
C ALA A 175 -22.76 5.91 -21.85
N PRO A 176 -22.45 7.02 -21.15
CA PRO A 176 -23.13 8.30 -21.37
C PRO A 176 -22.95 8.86 -22.78
N GLU A 177 -21.84 8.52 -23.44
CA GLU A 177 -21.43 9.10 -24.72
C GLU A 177 -21.78 8.22 -25.93
N GLU A 178 -22.08 6.93 -25.71
CA GLU A 178 -22.37 5.97 -26.78
C GLU A 178 -23.40 4.94 -26.28
N GLU A 179 -24.64 5.04 -26.79
CA GLU A 179 -25.82 4.27 -26.33
C GLU A 179 -25.68 2.74 -26.47
N SER A 180 -24.70 2.26 -27.23
CA SER A 180 -24.39 0.85 -27.45
C SER A 180 -23.22 0.33 -26.62
N ALA A 181 -22.40 1.19 -26.01
CA ALA A 181 -21.24 0.78 -25.23
C ALA A 181 -21.63 0.50 -23.77
N LEU A 182 -21.15 -0.60 -23.21
CA LEU A 182 -21.36 -0.93 -21.79
C LEU A 182 -20.15 -0.51 -20.95
N VAL A 183 -20.43 0.09 -19.80
CA VAL A 183 -19.45 0.39 -18.76
C VAL A 183 -19.82 -0.36 -17.49
N VAL A 184 -18.81 -0.67 -16.67
CA VAL A 184 -19.04 -1.06 -15.28
C VAL A 184 -18.87 0.17 -14.40
N LYS A 185 -19.92 0.52 -13.66
CA LYS A 185 -19.87 1.54 -12.61
C LYS A 185 -19.46 0.86 -11.31
N LEU A 186 -18.25 1.14 -10.85
CA LEU A 186 -17.70 0.73 -9.57
C LEU A 186 -18.06 1.79 -8.53
N ARG A 187 -18.51 1.38 -7.34
CA ARG A 187 -18.81 2.27 -6.22
C ARG A 187 -18.15 1.76 -4.94
N PHE A 188 -17.42 2.65 -4.30
CA PHE A 188 -16.87 2.46 -2.96
C PHE A 188 -17.50 3.45 -1.98
N GLU A 189 -17.73 2.99 -0.75
CA GLU A 189 -18.18 3.83 0.36
C GLU A 189 -17.34 3.56 1.60
N GLN A 190 -16.70 4.61 2.13
CA GLN A 190 -15.98 4.53 3.39
C GLN A 190 -16.98 4.53 4.55
N ARG A 191 -16.94 3.49 5.38
CA ARG A 191 -17.86 3.27 6.52
C ARG A 191 -17.24 3.62 7.87
N THR A 192 -16.00 4.08 7.88
CA THR A 192 -15.32 4.63 9.06
C THR A 192 -15.65 6.10 9.25
N ASP A 193 -15.66 6.60 10.48
CA ASP A 193 -15.94 8.03 10.75
C ASP A 193 -14.95 8.94 10.01
N GLU A 194 -13.67 8.55 10.04
CA GLU A 194 -12.57 9.25 9.39
C GLU A 194 -12.37 8.75 7.95
N LEU A 195 -11.97 9.67 7.06
CA LEU A 195 -11.63 9.34 5.67
C LEU A 195 -10.19 8.86 5.55
N TYR A 196 -9.96 7.93 4.63
CA TYR A 196 -8.66 7.41 4.25
C TYR A 196 -8.40 7.65 2.77
N ASP A 197 -7.12 7.62 2.40
CA ASP A 197 -6.62 7.64 1.03
C ASP A 197 -6.22 6.22 0.64
N VAL A 198 -7.15 5.45 0.07
CA VAL A 198 -6.97 4.01 -0.17
C VAL A 198 -6.90 3.72 -1.67
N PRO A 199 -5.75 3.31 -2.22
CA PRO A 199 -5.71 2.73 -3.55
C PRO A 199 -6.24 1.30 -3.49
N VAL A 200 -7.31 1.00 -4.23
CA VAL A 200 -7.94 -0.32 -4.27
C VAL A 200 -7.92 -0.86 -5.69
N THR A 201 -7.43 -2.08 -5.86
CA THR A 201 -7.47 -2.77 -7.15
C THR A 201 -8.79 -3.49 -7.35
N VAL A 202 -9.40 -3.27 -8.51
CA VAL A 202 -10.55 -4.02 -9.00
C VAL A 202 -10.12 -4.78 -10.25
N THR A 203 -10.30 -6.10 -10.25
CA THR A 203 -10.01 -6.96 -11.39
C THR A 203 -11.32 -7.31 -12.10
N LEU A 204 -11.43 -6.91 -13.35
CA LEU A 204 -12.53 -7.25 -14.25
C LEU A 204 -12.14 -8.51 -15.01
N HIS A 205 -12.91 -9.58 -14.87
CA HIS A 205 -12.71 -10.83 -15.61
C HIS A 205 -13.70 -10.92 -16.77
N TYR A 206 -13.22 -11.18 -17.99
CA TYR A 206 -14.07 -11.28 -19.17
C TYR A 206 -14.38 -12.72 -19.54
N ARG A 207 -15.50 -12.94 -20.25
CA ARG A 207 -15.86 -14.27 -20.77
C ARG A 207 -14.88 -14.80 -21.83
N THR A 208 -14.02 -13.94 -22.38
CA THR A 208 -12.93 -14.32 -23.30
C THR A 208 -11.78 -15.03 -22.58
N GLY A 209 -11.71 -14.92 -21.24
CA GLY A 209 -10.62 -15.45 -20.42
C GLY A 209 -9.63 -14.39 -19.95
N ASP A 210 -9.61 -13.22 -20.60
CA ASP A 210 -8.73 -12.12 -20.21
C ASP A 210 -9.22 -11.39 -18.95
N SER A 211 -8.32 -10.62 -18.34
CA SER A 211 -8.66 -9.74 -17.23
C SER A 211 -8.04 -8.34 -17.37
N GLN A 212 -8.68 -7.36 -16.75
CA GLN A 212 -8.20 -5.99 -16.64
C GLN A 212 -8.15 -5.60 -15.16
N ASN A 213 -7.01 -5.09 -14.70
CA ASN A 213 -6.89 -4.46 -13.39
C ASN A 213 -7.12 -2.96 -13.50
N VAL A 214 -7.89 -2.42 -12.57
CA VAL A 214 -8.17 -1.00 -12.41
C VAL A 214 -7.83 -0.60 -11.00
N VAL A 215 -6.96 0.40 -10.84
CA VAL A 215 -6.67 0.99 -9.53
C VAL A 215 -7.62 2.16 -9.30
N VAL A 216 -8.42 2.09 -8.24
CA VAL A 216 -9.35 3.12 -7.83
C VAL A 216 -8.82 3.79 -6.57
N SER A 217 -8.54 5.08 -6.65
CA SER A 217 -8.16 5.89 -5.48
C SER A 217 -9.43 6.29 -4.71
N VAL A 218 -9.74 5.56 -3.64
CA VAL A 218 -10.87 5.84 -2.76
C VAL A 218 -10.44 6.87 -1.71
N THR A 219 -10.68 8.15 -2.01
CA THR A 219 -10.28 9.29 -1.16
C THR A 219 -11.46 10.05 -0.56
N GLU A 220 -12.65 9.85 -1.14
CA GLU A 220 -13.90 10.48 -0.74
C GLU A 220 -14.77 9.52 0.08
N ARG A 221 -15.79 10.06 0.76
CA ARG A 221 -16.80 9.24 1.47
C ARG A 221 -17.45 8.22 0.53
N VAL A 222 -17.77 8.66 -0.69
CA VAL A 222 -18.27 7.83 -1.78
C VAL A 222 -17.42 8.11 -3.00
N THR A 223 -16.85 7.06 -3.60
CA THR A 223 -16.07 7.14 -4.85
C THR A 223 -16.77 6.30 -5.90
N GLU A 224 -17.08 6.89 -7.05
CA GLU A 224 -17.70 6.20 -8.19
C GLU A 224 -16.82 6.35 -9.42
N VAL A 225 -16.52 5.22 -10.08
CA VAL A 225 -15.70 5.19 -11.29
C VAL A 225 -16.41 4.37 -12.34
N ARG A 226 -16.44 4.88 -13.58
CA ARG A 226 -16.94 4.12 -14.74
C ARG A 226 -15.75 3.60 -15.52
N VAL A 227 -15.73 2.30 -15.79
CA VAL A 227 -14.68 1.65 -16.57
C VAL A 227 -15.30 1.07 -17.84
N PRO A 228 -14.80 1.45 -19.02
CA PRO A 228 -15.17 0.80 -20.27
C PRO A 228 -14.86 -0.70 -20.24
N LEU A 229 -15.79 -1.52 -20.74
CA LEU A 229 -15.57 -2.96 -20.82
C LEU A 229 -14.89 -3.35 -22.14
N ALA A 230 -13.81 -4.13 -22.06
CA ALA A 230 -13.16 -4.72 -23.23
C ALA A 230 -13.96 -5.91 -23.83
N GLY A 231 -14.99 -6.38 -23.13
CA GLY A 231 -15.85 -7.48 -23.58
C GLY A 231 -16.90 -7.85 -22.53
N PRO A 232 -17.67 -8.93 -22.76
CA PRO A 232 -18.68 -9.38 -21.81
C PRO A 232 -18.06 -9.75 -20.45
N LEU A 233 -18.49 -9.07 -19.40
CA LEU A 233 -18.02 -9.31 -18.04
C LEU A 233 -18.50 -10.68 -17.53
N SER A 234 -17.63 -11.36 -16.79
CA SER A 234 -17.92 -12.65 -16.14
C SER A 234 -17.94 -12.54 -14.62
N ARG A 235 -16.96 -11.84 -14.04
CA ARG A 235 -16.84 -11.59 -12.60
C ARG A 235 -16.06 -10.30 -12.37
N VAL A 236 -16.31 -9.67 -11.22
CA VAL A 236 -15.49 -8.59 -10.67
C VAL A 236 -14.91 -9.07 -9.35
N ASP A 237 -13.62 -8.90 -9.18
CA ASP A 237 -12.90 -9.18 -7.94
C ASP A 237 -12.34 -7.87 -7.38
N VAL A 238 -12.35 -7.70 -6.05
CA VAL A 238 -11.84 -6.51 -5.38
C VAL A 238 -10.73 -6.87 -4.39
N ASN A 239 -9.60 -6.16 -4.46
CA ASN A 239 -8.42 -6.30 -3.59
C ASN A 239 -7.92 -7.76 -3.45
N ARG A 240 -8.00 -8.56 -4.52
CA ARG A 240 -7.48 -9.94 -4.58
C ARG A 240 -5.96 -10.02 -4.77
N ASP A 241 -5.34 -8.90 -5.13
CA ASP A 241 -3.89 -8.69 -5.08
C ASP A 241 -3.37 -8.43 -3.65
N PHE A 242 -4.29 -8.11 -2.72
CA PHE A 242 -4.01 -7.89 -1.30
C PHE A 242 -3.13 -6.67 -1.02
N GLU A 243 -3.16 -5.70 -1.93
CA GLU A 243 -2.26 -4.54 -1.91
C GLU A 243 -2.82 -3.35 -1.08
N ALA A 244 -4.11 -3.38 -0.74
CA ALA A 244 -4.75 -2.36 0.11
C ALA A 244 -4.93 -2.83 1.57
N LEU A 245 -4.54 -1.98 2.53
CA LEU A 245 -4.84 -2.14 3.96
C LEU A 245 -6.27 -1.64 4.26
N ALA A 246 -7.26 -2.44 3.90
CA ALA A 246 -8.68 -2.14 4.12
C ALA A 246 -9.49 -3.40 4.38
N ARG A 247 -10.56 -3.29 5.18
CA ARG A 247 -11.60 -4.30 5.26
C ARG A 247 -12.64 -3.98 4.20
N ILE A 248 -12.83 -4.85 3.21
CA ILE A 248 -13.75 -4.61 2.11
C ILE A 248 -14.90 -5.60 2.20
N VAL A 249 -16.12 -5.08 2.26
CA VAL A 249 -17.37 -5.85 2.22
C VAL A 249 -17.91 -5.76 0.80
N ASP A 250 -17.80 -6.86 0.06
CA ASP A 250 -18.42 -7.03 -1.25
C ASP A 250 -19.92 -7.29 -1.07
N GLN A 251 -20.77 -6.51 -1.73
CA GLN A 251 -22.23 -6.54 -1.60
C GLN A 251 -22.95 -6.86 -2.90
N ASN A 252 -22.22 -7.40 -3.88
CA ASN A 252 -22.73 -7.74 -5.22
C ASN A 252 -23.28 -9.16 -5.31
#